data_AF-A0A2N2LTU9-F1
#
_entry.id   AF-A0A2N2LTU9-F1
#
_cell.length_a   1.000
_cell.length_b   1.000
_cell.length_c   1.000
_cell.angle_alpha   90.00
_cell.angle_beta   90.00
_cell.angle_gamma   90.00
#
_symmetry.space_group_name_H-M   'P 1'
#
loop_
_entity.id
_entity.type
_entity.pdbx_description
1 polymer ?
#
loop_
_entity_poly.entity_id
_entity_poly.type
_entity_poly.pdbx_seq_one_letter_code
_entity_poly.pdbx_strand_id
1 'polypeptide(L)' 'YVVLVSATLSTMDNMQAFNKSVNLIINKRDIGSLEKILRQAMAEDEDFYHVFKEKIRKHT' A
#
# COMPACT_ATOMS: atom_id res chain seq x y z
N TYR A 1 -6.29 5.66 2.62
CA TYR A 1 -5.69 4.48 1.98
C TYR A 1 -6.70 3.90 1.01
N VAL A 2 -6.33 3.71 -0.26
CA VAL A 2 -7.23 3.23 -1.33
C VAL A 2 -6.58 2.07 -2.07
N VAL A 3 -7.34 1.00 -2.30
CA VAL A 3 -6.88 -0.21 -2.99
C VAL A 3 -7.67 -0.42 -4.28
N LEU A 4 -6.97 -0.64 -5.39
CA LEU A 4 -7.56 -0.98 -6.68
C LEU A 4 -7.49 -2.49 -6.91
N VAL A 5 -8.65 -3.14 -7.07
CA VAL A 5 -8.71 -4.54 -7.48
C VAL A 5 -8.78 -4.61 -9.01
N SER A 6 -7.82 -5.30 -9.63
CA SER A 6 -7.71 -5.38 -11.10
C SER A 6 -7.60 -6.82 -11.58
N ALA A 7 -8.07 -7.09 -12.80
CA ALA A 7 -7.81 -8.37 -13.46
C ALA A 7 -6.50 -8.36 -14.27
N THR A 8 -6.01 -7.18 -14.66
CA THR A 8 -4.91 -7.01 -15.62
C THR A 8 -3.63 -6.46 -14.99
N LEU A 9 -3.75 -5.68 -13.91
CA LEU A 9 -2.62 -5.07 -13.23
C LEU A 9 -2.06 -6.02 -12.17
N SER A 10 -0.74 -6.07 -12.05
CA SER A 10 -0.06 -6.91 -11.06
C SER A 10 -0.27 -6.39 -9.65
N THR A 11 -0.35 -7.31 -8.69
CA THR A 11 -0.38 -6.98 -7.26
C THR A 11 0.89 -6.21 -6.87
N MET A 12 0.74 -5.14 -6.07
CA MET A 12 1.84 -4.26 -5.64
C MET A 12 2.62 -3.59 -6.80
N ASP A 13 2.00 -3.38 -7.96
CA ASP A 13 2.58 -2.54 -9.01
C ASP A 13 2.52 -1.06 -8.59
N ASN A 14 3.58 -0.60 -7.92
CA ASN A 14 3.66 0.76 -7.38
C ASN A 14 3.65 1.84 -8.47
N MET A 15 4.19 1.56 -9.66
CA MET A 15 4.22 2.51 -10.77
C MET A 15 2.80 2.74 -11.31
N GLN A 16 2.04 1.67 -11.49
CA GLN A 16 0.64 1.75 -11.88
C GLN A 16 -0.25 2.28 -10.76
N ALA A 17 0.03 1.93 -9.50
CA ALA A 17 -0.71 2.46 -8.35
C ALA A 17 -0.58 4.00 -8.29
N PHE A 18 0.64 4.52 -8.47
CA PHE A 18 0.90 5.94 -8.59
C PHE A 18 0.18 6.57 -9.79
N ASN A 19 0.26 5.95 -10.98
CA ASN A 19 -0.46 6.41 -12.17
C ASN A 19 -1.98 6.50 -11.95
N LYS A 20 -2.56 5.58 -11.17
CA LYS A 20 -3.99 5.52 -10.86
C LYS A 20 -4.38 6.28 -9.59
N SER A 21 -3.44 6.96 -8.93
CA SER A 21 -3.68 7.68 -7.66
C SER A 21 -4.28 6.79 -6.57
N VAL A 22 -3.83 5.54 -6.47
CA VAL A 22 -4.19 4.59 -5.40
C VAL A 22 -2.95 4.17 -4.62
N ASN A 23 -3.14 3.67 -3.40
CA ASN A 23 -2.02 3.22 -2.56
C ASN A 23 -1.53 1.81 -2.94
N LEU A 24 -2.44 0.95 -3.40
CA LEU A 24 -2.14 -0.45 -3.66
C LEU A 24 -3.00 -0.98 -4.81
N ILE A 25 -2.41 -1.82 -5.64
CA ILE A 25 -3.13 -2.64 -6.62
C ILE A 25 -3.10 -4.09 -6.14
N ILE A 26 -4.24 -4.77 -6.25
CA ILE A 26 -4.36 -6.22 -6.00
C ILE A 26 -4.96 -6.88 -7.23
N ASN A 27 -4.25 -7.85 -7.79
CA ASN A 27 -4.79 -8.66 -8.87
C ASN A 27 -5.83 -9.65 -8.32
N LYS A 28 -6.94 -9.84 -9.04
CA LYS A 28 -8.00 -10.81 -8.68
C LYS A 28 -7.46 -12.23 -8.44
N ARG A 29 -6.40 -12.65 -9.14
CA ARG A 29 -5.78 -13.96 -8.95
C ARG A 29 -5.14 -14.13 -7.56
N ASP A 30 -4.76 -13.02 -6.93
CA ASP A 30 -4.05 -12.98 -5.64
C ASP A 30 -5.01 -12.70 -4.47
N ILE A 31 -6.33 -12.61 -4.73
CA ILE A 31 -7.35 -12.27 -3.72
C ILE A 31 -7.37 -13.26 -2.54
N GLY A 32 -6.99 -14.53 -2.76
CA GLY A 32 -6.88 -15.52 -1.68
C GLY A 32 -5.81 -15.17 -0.64
N SER A 33 -4.84 -14.32 -1.00
CA SER A 33 -3.78 -13.83 -0.11
C SER A 33 -4.03 -12.39 0.37
N LEU A 34 -5.25 -11.87 0.23
CA LEU A 34 -5.59 -10.47 0.49
C LEU A 34 -5.13 -9.98 1.87
N GLU A 35 -5.39 -10.75 2.93
CA GLU A 35 -5.00 -10.35 4.29
C GLU A 35 -3.49 -10.15 4.42
N LYS A 36 -2.70 -11.11 3.91
CA LYS A 36 -1.24 -11.06 3.97
C LYS A 36 -0.70 -9.85 3.19
N ILE A 37 -1.23 -9.61 1.99
CA ILE A 37 -0.82 -8.50 1.13
C ILE A 37 -1.14 -7.16 1.81
N LEU A 38 -2.34 -7.00 2.37
CA LEU A 38 -2.72 -5.77 3.07
C LEU A 38 -1.86 -5.51 4.30
N ARG A 39 -1.59 -6.54 5.12
CA ARG A 39 -0.72 -6.40 6.30
C ARG A 39 0.67 -5.94 5.92
N GLN A 40 1.25 -6.53 4.87
CA GLN A 40 2.55 -6.11 4.36
C GLN A 40 2.52 -4.66 3.86
N ALA A 41 1.56 -4.32 3.00
CA ALA A 41 1.47 -2.99 2.42
C ALA A 41 1.24 -1.90 3.48
N MET A 42 0.46 -2.19 4.53
CA MET A 42 0.26 -1.26 5.65
C MET A 42 1.48 -1.14 6.56
N ALA A 43 2.22 -2.24 6.78
CA ALA A 43 3.48 -2.18 7.53
C ALA A 43 4.52 -1.33 6.80
N GLU A 44 4.66 -1.50 5.49
CA GLU A 44 5.52 -0.66 4.64
C GLU A 44 5.09 0.81 4.68
N ASP A 45 3.79 1.10 4.62
CA ASP A 45 3.26 2.47 4.75
C ASP A 45 3.56 3.05 6.15
N GLU A 46 3.33 2.30 7.23
CA GLU A 46 3.62 2.75 8.59
C GLU A 46 5.11 3.00 8.83
N ASP A 47 5.98 2.11 8.36
CA ASP A 47 7.43 2.27 8.43
C ASP A 47 7.90 3.51 7.68
N PHE A 48 7.33 3.77 6.50
CA PHE A 48 7.62 4.98 5.73
C PHE A 48 7.26 6.26 6.50
N TYR A 49 6.10 6.28 7.16
CA TYR A 49 5.68 7.44 7.94
C TYR A 49 6.26 7.47 9.36
N HIS A 50 6.93 6.42 9.83
CA HIS A 50 7.44 6.34 11.20
C HIS A 50 8.42 7.48 11.50
N VAL A 51 9.43 7.65 10.64
CA VAL A 51 10.47 8.70 10.77
C VAL A 51 9.85 10.10 10.75
N PHE A 52 8.84 10.31 9.90
CA PHE A 52 8.14 11.58 9.80
C PHE A 52 7.30 11.85 11.06
N LYS A 53 6.54 10.86 11.53
CA LYS A 53 5.74 10.94 12.76
C LYS A 53 6.61 11.18 14.00
N GLU A 54 7.78 10.56 14.09
CA GLU A 54 8.75 10.81 15.17
C GLU A 54 9.26 12.25 15.17
N LYS A 55 9.55 12.82 14.01
CA LYS A 55 9.96 14.23 13.91
C LYS A 55 8.87 15.20 14.33
N ILE A 56 7.61 14.93 13.98
CA ILE A 56 6.47 15.76 14.43
C ILE A 56 6.31 15.66 15.95
N ARG A 57 6.39 14.44 16.51
CA ARG A 57 6.26 14.21 17.95
C ARG A 57 7.33 14.90 18.79
N LYS A 58 8.55 15.07 18.27
CA LYS A 58 9.64 15.78 18.97
C LYS A 58 9.50 17.30 18.98
N HIS A 59 8.56 17.86 18.20
CA HIS A 59 8.33 19.30 18.10
C HIS A 59 6.97 19.76 18.66
N THR A 60 6.23 18.89 19.35
CA THR A 60 5.02 19.22 20.13
C THR A 60 5.31 19.00 21.61
#